data_AF-A0A9Q4GZ62-F1
#
_entry.id   AF-A0A9Q4GZ62-F1
#
_cell.length_a   1.000
_cell.length_b   1.000
_cell.length_c   1.000
_cell.angle_alpha   90.00
_cell.angle_beta   90.00
_cell.angle_gamma   90.00
#
_symmetry.space_group_name_H-M   'P 1'
#
loop_
_entity.id
_entity.type
_entity.pdbx_description
1 polymer ?
#
loop_
_entity_poly.entity_id
_entity_poly.type
_entity_poly.pdbx_seq_one_letter_code
_entity_poly.pdbx_strand_id
1 'polypeptide(L)'
;MVGHYILHKIIGILIIVPILAAQYFISRYAGGKWKYLIPVLLLIVLAILLFTKVITVASFFIILIIGELVLFIEIESANNKSD
;
A
#
# COMPACT_ATOMS: atom_id res chain seq x y z
N MET A 1 -2.46 -4.04 -30.03
CA MET A 1 -2.03 -3.01 -29.06
C MET A 1 -2.83 -2.97 -27.75
N VAL A 2 -4.06 -3.50 -27.68
CA VAL A 2 -4.90 -3.45 -26.46
C VAL A 2 -4.43 -4.41 -25.34
N GLY A 3 -3.93 -5.60 -25.69
CA GLY A 3 -3.53 -6.62 -24.71
C GLY A 3 -2.35 -6.23 -23.81
N HIS A 4 -1.40 -5.45 -24.31
CA HIS A 4 -0.21 -5.03 -23.54
C HIS A 4 -0.56 -4.01 -22.43
N TYR A 5 -1.57 -3.17 -22.68
CA TYR A 5 -2.09 -2.21 -21.70
C TYR A 5 -2.82 -2.88 -20.55
N ILE A 6 -3.59 -3.92 -20.86
CA ILE A 6 -4.33 -4.70 -19.87
C ILE A 6 -3.36 -5.49 -18.98
N LEU A 7 -2.32 -6.11 -19.57
CA LEU A 7 -1.29 -6.83 -18.83
C LEU A 7 -0.54 -5.92 -17.84
N HIS A 8 -0.17 -4.70 -18.26
CA HIS A 8 0.47 -3.73 -17.37
C HIS A 8 -0.43 -3.31 -16.20
N LYS A 9 -1.72 -3.08 -16.46
CA LYS A 9 -2.69 -2.76 -15.39
C LYS A 9 -2.89 -3.92 -14.42
N ILE A 10 -2.98 -5.15 -14.92
CA ILE A 10 -3.13 -6.34 -14.08
C ILE A 10 -1.90 -6.52 -13.20
N ILE A 11 -0.69 -6.35 -13.74
CA ILE A 11 0.57 -6.42 -12.98
C ILE A 11 0.59 -5.41 -11.83
N GLY A 12 0.17 -4.16 -12.08
CA GLY A 12 0.09 -3.14 -11.03
C GLY A 12 -0.85 -3.56 -9.89
N ILE A 13 -2.04 -4.06 -10.23
CA ILE A 13 -3.02 -4.55 -9.24
C ILE A 13 -2.47 -5.76 -8.48
N LEU A 14 -1.82 -6.68 -9.17
CA LEU A 14 -1.27 -7.91 -8.61
C LEU A 14 -0.10 -7.64 -7.64
N ILE A 15 0.55 -6.49 -7.75
CA ILE A 15 1.58 -6.03 -6.81
C ILE A 15 0.96 -5.25 -5.64
N ILE A 16 -0.02 -4.37 -5.90
CA ILE A 16 -0.63 -3.51 -4.87
C ILE A 16 -1.45 -4.32 -3.86
N VAL A 17 -2.26 -5.29 -4.34
CA VAL A 17 -3.15 -6.10 -3.48
C VAL A 17 -2.39 -6.88 -2.40
N PRO A 18 -1.33 -7.66 -2.70
CA PRO A 18 -0.58 -8.37 -1.65
C PRO A 18 0.16 -7.44 -0.71
N ILE A 19 0.58 -6.26 -1.16
CA ILE A 19 1.23 -5.25 -0.30
C ILE A 19 0.23 -4.68 0.71
N LEU A 20 -0.98 -4.33 0.28
CA LEU A 20 -2.05 -3.89 1.16
C LEU A 20 -2.48 -4.99 2.14
N ALA A 21 -2.57 -6.24 1.66
CA ALA A 21 -2.88 -7.39 2.50
C ALA A 21 -1.80 -7.64 3.56
N ALA A 22 -0.51 -7.55 3.19
CA ALA A 22 0.60 -7.63 4.12
C ALA A 22 0.58 -6.47 5.13
N GLN A 23 0.20 -5.27 4.69
CA GLN A 23 -0.01 -4.12 5.56
C GLN A 23 -1.04 -4.39 6.65
N TYR A 24 -2.23 -4.83 6.23
CA TYR A 24 -3.32 -5.13 7.15
C TYR A 24 -2.97 -6.29 8.09
N PHE A 25 -2.39 -7.37 7.58
CA PHE A 25 -2.05 -8.54 8.39
C PHE A 25 -1.02 -8.20 9.47
N ILE A 26 0.02 -7.44 9.12
CA ILE A 26 1.08 -7.16 10.06
C ILE A 26 0.67 -6.02 11.02
N SER A 27 -0.11 -5.04 10.58
CA SER A 27 -0.75 -4.06 11.48
C SER A 27 -1.61 -4.75 12.54
N ARG A 28 -2.36 -5.78 12.14
CA ARG A 28 -3.26 -6.54 13.01
C ARG A 28 -2.52 -7.49 13.96
N TYR A 29 -1.47 -8.16 13.49
CA TYR A 29 -0.83 -9.28 14.21
C TYR A 29 0.56 -8.99 14.77
N ALA A 30 1.31 -8.04 14.21
CA ALA A 30 2.64 -7.66 14.72
C ALA A 30 2.58 -6.24 15.31
N GLY A 31 2.17 -6.16 16.58
CA GLY A 31 2.32 -4.95 17.36
C GLY A 31 3.79 -4.49 17.47
N GLY A 32 4.00 -3.20 17.71
CA GLY A 32 5.33 -2.62 17.98
C GLY A 32 6.00 -1.99 16.76
N LYS A 33 7.33 -2.18 16.63
CA LYS A 33 8.17 -1.51 15.60
C LYS A 33 7.76 -1.83 14.15
N TRP A 34 7.08 -2.96 13.94
CA TRP A 34 6.59 -3.40 12.63
C TRP A 34 5.48 -2.51 12.05
N LYS A 35 4.71 -1.83 12.91
CA LYS A 35 3.68 -0.86 12.51
C LYS A 35 4.25 0.28 11.65
N TYR A 36 5.51 0.67 11.89
CA TYR A 36 6.19 1.74 11.15
C TYR A 36 7.08 1.23 10.01
N LEU A 37 7.57 -0.01 10.10
CA LEU A 37 8.44 -0.59 9.08
C LEU A 37 7.72 -0.76 7.73
N ILE A 38 6.42 -1.01 7.79
CA ILE A 38 5.61 -1.38 6.64
C ILE A 38 5.16 -0.20 5.78
N PRO A 39 4.66 0.93 6.32
CA PRO A 39 4.41 2.11 5.48
C PRO A 39 5.69 2.55 4.77
N VAL A 40 6.85 2.40 5.40
CA VAL A 40 8.15 2.64 4.77
C VAL A 40 8.41 1.65 3.63
N LEU A 41 8.16 0.36 3.84
CA LEU A 41 8.30 -0.66 2.79
C LEU A 41 7.37 -0.39 1.59
N LEU A 42 6.13 0.02 1.85
CA LEU A 42 5.15 0.38 0.83
C LEU A 42 5.59 1.61 0.02
N LEU A 43 6.16 2.64 0.67
CA LEU A 43 6.77 3.79 0.00
C LEU A 43 7.93 3.38 -0.92
N ILE A 44 8.80 2.47 -0.46
CA ILE A 44 9.93 1.97 -1.26
C ILE A 44 9.40 1.25 -2.51
N VAL A 45 8.41 0.37 -2.37
CA VAL A 45 7.85 -0.35 -3.51
C VAL A 45 7.13 0.58 -4.48
N LEU A 46 6.36 1.55 -3.97
CA LEU A 46 5.74 2.59 -4.81
C LEU A 46 6.77 3.43 -5.56
N ALA A 47 7.88 3.79 -4.91
CA ALA A 47 8.97 4.51 -5.56
C ALA A 47 9.60 3.67 -6.68
N ILE A 48 9.86 2.38 -6.44
CA ILE A 48 10.38 1.45 -7.46
C ILE A 48 9.40 1.33 -8.64
N LEU A 49 8.10 1.19 -8.38
CA LEU A 49 7.06 1.14 -9.41
C LEU A 49 6.97 2.44 -10.23
N LEU A 50 7.21 3.59 -9.60
CA LEU A 50 7.27 4.89 -10.25
C LEU A 50 8.51 5.01 -11.14
N PHE A 51 9.69 4.65 -10.63
CA PHE A 51 10.95 4.67 -11.39
C PHE A 51 10.94 3.70 -12.58
N THR A 52 10.32 2.55 -12.41
CA THR A 52 10.13 1.55 -13.48
C THR A 52 9.00 1.93 -14.46
N LYS A 53 8.33 3.07 -14.27
CA LYS A 53 7.20 3.56 -15.07
C LYS A 53 6.04 2.55 -15.19
N VAL A 54 5.93 1.61 -14.25
CA VAL A 54 4.82 0.66 -14.17
C VAL A 54 3.54 1.37 -13.74
N ILE A 55 3.67 2.38 -12.88
CA ILE A 55 2.56 3.23 -12.42
C ILE A 55 2.78 4.69 -12.85
N THR A 56 1.69 5.42 -13.03
CA THR A 56 1.75 6.87 -13.29
C THR A 56 1.91 7.66 -11.99
N VAL A 57 2.41 8.89 -12.09
CA VAL A 57 2.52 9.82 -10.95
C VAL A 57 1.15 10.00 -10.26
N ALA A 58 0.06 10.09 -11.03
CA ALA A 58 -1.29 10.16 -10.48
C ALA A 58 -1.65 8.91 -9.67
N SER A 59 -1.35 7.71 -10.20
CA SER A 59 -1.56 6.45 -9.48
C SER A 59 -0.75 6.37 -8.20
N PHE A 60 0.49 6.87 -8.21
CA PHE A 60 1.33 6.95 -7.02
C PHE A 60 0.67 7.75 -5.90
N PHE A 61 0.19 8.97 -6.19
CA PHE A 61 -0.49 9.80 -5.19
C PHE A 61 -1.80 9.17 -4.70
N ILE A 62 -2.59 8.54 -5.59
CA ILE A 62 -3.82 7.84 -5.20
C ILE A 62 -3.53 6.70 -4.21
N ILE A 63 -2.54 5.86 -4.52
CA ILE A 63 -2.19 4.71 -3.66
C ILE A 63 -1.61 5.20 -2.33
N LEU A 64 -0.83 6.28 -2.35
CA LEU A 64 -0.25 6.87 -1.15
C LEU A 64 -1.33 7.41 -0.21
N ILE A 65 -2.31 8.16 -0.75
CA ILE A 65 -3.46 8.65 0.02
C ILE A 65 -4.27 7.49 0.60
N ILE A 66 -4.56 6.45 -0.20
CA ILE A 66 -5.28 5.26 0.29
C ILE A 66 -4.50 4.57 1.41
N GLY A 67 -3.19 4.39 1.24
CA GLY A 67 -2.32 3.77 2.23
C GLY A 67 -2.29 4.53 3.56
N GLU A 68 -2.17 5.85 3.53
CA GLU A 68 -2.26 6.68 4.74
C GLU A 68 -3.65 6.63 5.38
N LEU A 69 -4.73 6.68 4.57
CA LEU A 69 -6.09 6.65 5.09
C LEU A 69 -6.39 5.33 5.84
N VAL A 70 -5.94 4.20 5.30
CA VAL A 70 -6.05 2.89 5.94
C VAL A 70 -5.31 2.86 7.26
N LEU A 71 -4.07 3.38 7.28
CA LEU A 71 -3.25 3.44 8.49
C LEU A 71 -3.88 4.33 9.56
N PHE A 72 -4.45 5.47 9.16
CA PHE A 72 -5.15 6.39 10.04
C PHE A 72 -6.39 5.73 10.67
N ILE A 73 -7.24 5.09 9.86
CA ILE A 73 -8.42 4.35 10.34
C ILE A 73 -8.03 3.26 11.34
N GLU A 74 -6.92 2.56 11.10
CA GLU A 74 -6.49 1.49 11.99
C GLU A 74 -5.88 2.00 13.30
N ILE A 75 -5.19 3.14 13.27
CA ILE A 75 -4.76 3.86 14.48
C ILE A 75 -5.97 4.34 15.29
N GLU A 76 -6.94 4.98 14.64
CA GLU A 76 -8.18 5.47 15.26
C GLU A 76 -8.97 4.31 15.90
N SER A 77 -9.12 3.20 15.17
CA SER A 77 -9.80 2.00 15.67
C SER A 77 -9.07 1.33 16.83
N ALA A 78 -7.74 1.42 16.89
CA ALA A 78 -6.96 0.90 18.01
C ALA A 78 -7.13 1.78 19.27
N ASN A 79 -7.19 3.10 19.12
CA ASN A 79 -7.45 4.03 20.23
C ASN A 79 -8.87 3.88 20.80
N ASN A 80 -9.89 3.71 19.95
CA ASN A 80 -11.27 3.50 20.41
C ASN A 80 -11.54 2.13 21.06
N LYS A 81 -10.55 1.22 21.06
CA LYS A 81 -10.65 -0.10 21.73
C LYS A 81 -10.01 -0.12 23.12
N SER A 82 -9.30 0.93 23.51
CA SER A 82 -8.67 1.07 24.82
C SER A 82 -9.51 1.85 25.84
N ASP A 83 -10.66 2.37 25.43
CA ASP A 83 -11.69 2.99 26.29
C ASP A 83 -12.83 1.99 26.57
#